data_AF-A0A5M6IE74-F1
#
_entry.id   AF-A0A5M6IE74-F1
#
_cell.length_a   1.000
_cell.length_b   1.000
_cell.length_c   1.000
_cell.angle_alpha   90.00
_cell.angle_beta   90.00
_cell.angle_gamma   90.00
#
_symmetry.space_group_name_H-M   'P 1'
#
loop_
_entity.id
_entity.type
_entity.pdbx_description
1 polymer ?
#
loop_
_entity_poly.entity_id
_entity_poly.type
_entity_poly.pdbx_seq_one_letter_code
_entity_poly.pdbx_strand_id
1 'polypeptide(L)'
;MLPSEKARSKKDHSVTTAAPVAAPAPAPTDPIPGPGAPIRLRPHHVLCILTFLGKGYTPGFTVNMNAVVRRLAAGAEIEVVTGPDDICAPLLVEQEQPHCHRESVTARDDRAAADVARLLQTPIQPGARLVLTAERLRQLRNAYAAGPLRGACSGCDWSDLCAAVANAGFSGAVLQIP
;
A
#
# COMPACT_ATOMS: atom_id res chain seq x y z
N MET A 1 -64.47 -39.01 -12.51
CA MET A 1 -63.23 -39.34 -13.25
C MET A 1 -62.88 -38.10 -14.08
N LEU A 2 -61.64 -37.60 -13.93
CA LEU A 2 -60.97 -36.50 -14.68
C LEU A 2 -61.34 -35.04 -14.30
N PRO A 3 -60.40 -34.07 -14.40
CA PRO A 3 -59.15 -33.98 -13.63
C PRO A 3 -58.88 -32.57 -13.03
N SER A 4 -57.96 -32.51 -12.06
CA SER A 4 -57.48 -31.28 -11.41
C SER A 4 -56.61 -30.39 -12.32
N GLU A 5 -56.87 -29.09 -12.27
CA GLU A 5 -56.04 -28.04 -12.86
C GLU A 5 -54.75 -27.85 -12.04
N LYS A 6 -53.58 -27.93 -12.70
CA LYS A 6 -52.29 -27.52 -12.12
C LYS A 6 -51.87 -26.17 -12.70
N ALA A 7 -51.97 -25.13 -11.89
CA ALA A 7 -51.36 -23.83 -12.15
C ALA A 7 -49.83 -23.97 -12.16
N ARG A 8 -49.20 -23.57 -13.26
CA ARG A 8 -47.75 -23.60 -13.45
C ARG A 8 -47.15 -22.28 -12.97
N SER A 9 -46.57 -22.28 -11.77
CA SER A 9 -45.82 -21.15 -11.22
C SER A 9 -44.48 -21.00 -11.95
N LYS A 10 -44.25 -19.81 -12.51
CA LYS A 10 -43.04 -19.42 -13.24
C LYS A 10 -41.97 -19.05 -12.22
N LYS A 11 -40.90 -19.85 -12.10
CA LYS A 11 -39.73 -19.53 -11.27
C LYS A 11 -38.79 -18.63 -12.06
N ASP A 12 -38.75 -17.37 -11.68
CA ASP A 12 -37.77 -16.40 -12.15
C ASP A 12 -36.37 -16.85 -11.74
N HIS A 13 -35.52 -17.14 -12.73
CA HIS A 13 -34.11 -17.43 -12.54
C HIS A 13 -33.37 -16.09 -12.49
N SER A 14 -33.14 -15.58 -11.27
CA SER A 14 -32.21 -14.48 -11.05
C SER A 14 -30.79 -15.01 -11.28
N VAL A 15 -30.21 -14.65 -12.41
CA VAL A 15 -28.79 -14.85 -12.69
C VAL A 15 -28.03 -13.81 -11.88
N THR A 16 -27.43 -14.23 -10.77
CA THR A 16 -26.39 -13.46 -10.09
C THR A 16 -25.10 -13.61 -10.89
N THR A 17 -24.71 -12.54 -11.59
CA THR A 17 -23.37 -12.39 -12.15
C THR A 17 -22.38 -12.14 -11.01
N ALA A 18 -21.52 -13.11 -10.74
CA ALA A 18 -20.38 -12.92 -9.85
C ALA A 18 -19.41 -11.89 -10.47
N ALA A 19 -18.97 -10.92 -9.67
CA ALA A 19 -17.91 -10.00 -10.04
C ALA A 19 -16.61 -10.77 -10.34
N PRO A 20 -15.77 -10.30 -11.28
CA PRO A 20 -14.53 -11.00 -11.61
C PRO A 20 -13.60 -11.02 -10.40
N VAL A 21 -13.17 -12.22 -10.02
CA VAL A 21 -12.12 -12.44 -9.03
C VAL A 21 -10.84 -11.84 -9.61
N ALA A 22 -10.28 -10.82 -8.96
CA ALA A 22 -9.02 -10.22 -9.34
C ALA A 22 -7.93 -11.30 -9.42
N ALA A 23 -7.08 -11.24 -10.46
CA ALA A 23 -5.97 -12.16 -10.61
C ALA A 23 -5.07 -12.15 -9.35
N PRO A 24 -4.53 -13.30 -8.94
CA PRO A 24 -3.64 -13.37 -7.78
C PRO A 24 -2.42 -12.46 -8.00
N ALA A 25 -2.07 -11.68 -6.99
CA ALA A 25 -0.86 -10.87 -6.99
C ALA A 25 0.37 -11.78 -7.22
N PRO A 26 1.37 -11.35 -8.02
CA PRO A 26 2.58 -12.14 -8.26
C PRO A 26 3.31 -12.40 -6.93
N ALA A 27 3.90 -13.60 -6.81
CA ALA A 27 4.67 -13.99 -5.64
C ALA A 27 5.87 -13.05 -5.41
N PRO A 28 6.11 -12.52 -4.21
CA PRO A 28 7.21 -11.59 -3.97
C PRO A 28 8.47 -12.42 -3.72
N THR A 29 9.21 -12.69 -4.80
CA THR A 29 10.48 -13.46 -4.73
C THR A 29 11.65 -12.74 -5.39
N ASP A 30 11.43 -11.58 -5.99
CA ASP A 30 12.53 -10.84 -6.60
C ASP A 30 13.24 -9.98 -5.54
N PRO A 31 14.58 -10.08 -5.42
CA PRO A 31 15.35 -9.06 -4.72
C PRO A 31 15.05 -7.68 -5.33
N ILE A 32 15.23 -6.61 -4.54
CA ILE A 32 15.06 -5.21 -4.98
C ILE A 32 15.52 -5.08 -6.44
N PRO A 33 14.61 -4.72 -7.38
CA PRO A 33 14.95 -4.67 -8.80
C PRO A 33 16.21 -3.84 -9.05
N GLY A 34 17.02 -4.23 -10.04
CA GLY A 34 18.26 -3.54 -10.40
C GLY A 34 18.08 -2.04 -10.73
N PRO A 35 19.17 -1.28 -10.89
CA PRO A 35 19.09 0.12 -11.28
C PRO A 35 18.31 0.28 -12.59
N GLY A 36 17.31 1.17 -12.60
CA GLY A 36 16.44 1.45 -13.74
C GLY A 36 15.06 0.79 -13.71
N ALA A 37 14.84 -0.23 -12.88
CA ALA A 37 13.52 -0.83 -12.70
C ALA A 37 12.72 -0.12 -11.59
N PRO A 38 11.40 0.07 -11.78
CA PRO A 38 10.53 0.70 -10.80
C PRO A 38 10.47 -0.10 -9.49
N ILE A 39 10.26 0.60 -8.38
CA ILE A 39 10.05 -0.01 -7.06
C ILE A 39 8.56 -0.28 -6.90
N ARG A 40 8.19 -1.52 -6.64
CA ARG A 40 6.79 -1.88 -6.39
C ARG A 40 6.46 -1.52 -4.95
N LEU A 41 5.50 -0.63 -4.75
CA LEU A 41 4.99 -0.28 -3.43
C LEU A 41 3.47 -0.40 -3.38
N ARG A 42 2.97 -0.96 -2.29
CA ARG A 42 1.55 -0.88 -1.95
C ARG A 42 1.22 0.50 -1.35
N PRO A 43 -0.01 1.00 -1.48
CA PRO A 43 -0.35 2.39 -1.16
C PRO A 43 0.03 2.85 0.25
N HIS A 44 -0.16 2.01 1.30
CA HIS A 44 0.18 2.48 2.65
C HIS A 44 1.70 2.61 2.86
N HIS A 45 2.51 1.83 2.14
CA HIS A 45 3.96 1.95 2.21
C HIS A 45 4.48 3.25 1.59
N VAL A 46 3.76 3.84 0.63
CA VAL A 46 4.01 5.21 0.15
C VAL A 46 3.90 6.23 1.30
N LEU A 47 3.04 5.99 2.29
CA LEU A 47 2.94 6.81 3.49
C LEU A 47 4.03 6.47 4.52
N CYS A 48 4.33 5.17 4.72
CA CYS A 48 5.32 4.73 5.70
C CYS A 48 6.72 5.30 5.43
N ILE A 49 7.16 5.35 4.17
CA ILE A 49 8.49 5.89 3.81
C ILE A 49 8.66 7.37 4.16
N LEU A 50 7.56 8.14 4.28
CA LEU A 50 7.62 9.58 4.59
C LEU A 50 8.26 9.84 5.95
N THR A 51 8.08 8.91 6.90
CA THR A 51 8.46 9.03 8.31
C THR A 51 9.48 7.97 8.76
N PHE A 52 10.02 7.17 7.84
CA PHE A 52 10.91 6.06 8.17
C PHE A 52 12.20 6.56 8.83
N LEU A 53 12.49 6.07 10.04
CA LEU A 53 13.67 6.43 10.85
C LEU A 53 14.75 5.33 10.89
N GLY A 54 14.71 4.34 9.99
CA GLY A 54 15.61 3.19 10.10
C GLY A 54 15.19 2.19 11.18
N LYS A 55 13.89 2.13 11.51
CA LYS A 55 13.30 1.14 12.44
C LYS A 55 12.24 0.33 11.72
N GLY A 56 12.18 -0.97 12.00
CA GLY A 56 11.22 -1.87 11.37
C GLY A 56 11.00 -3.14 12.18
N TYR A 57 10.17 -4.04 11.64
CA TYR A 57 9.73 -5.25 12.34
C TYR A 57 10.86 -6.25 12.61
N THR A 58 11.81 -6.37 11.69
CA THR A 58 12.98 -7.24 11.81
C THR A 58 14.23 -6.52 11.29
N PRO A 59 15.44 -7.00 11.62
CA PRO A 59 16.68 -6.47 11.03
C PRO A 59 16.66 -6.54 9.50
N GLY A 60 16.22 -7.66 8.92
CA GLY A 60 16.11 -7.84 7.46
C GLY A 60 15.16 -6.85 6.82
N PHE A 61 13.97 -6.67 7.39
CA PHE A 61 13.02 -5.64 6.96
C PHE A 61 13.62 -4.23 7.00
N THR A 62 14.34 -3.90 8.08
CA THR A 62 14.94 -2.58 8.28
C THR A 62 16.04 -2.29 7.25
N VAL A 63 16.91 -3.27 6.98
CA VAL A 63 17.95 -3.16 5.94
C VAL A 63 17.32 -2.98 4.56
N ASN A 64 16.28 -3.74 4.25
CA ASN A 64 15.56 -3.67 2.99
C ASN A 64 14.85 -2.32 2.79
N MET A 65 14.12 -1.83 3.79
CA MET A 65 13.44 -0.54 3.73
C MET A 65 14.42 0.62 3.57
N ASN A 66 15.61 0.55 4.18
CA ASN A 66 16.70 1.50 3.93
C ASN A 66 17.15 1.47 2.46
N ALA A 67 17.30 0.29 1.85
CA ALA A 67 17.67 0.18 0.44
C ALA A 67 16.59 0.76 -0.49
N VAL A 68 15.31 0.47 -0.23
CA VAL A 68 14.18 1.07 -0.95
C VAL A 68 14.22 2.59 -0.86
N VAL A 69 14.30 3.15 0.35
CA VAL A 69 14.30 4.60 0.55
C VAL A 69 15.48 5.28 -0.14
N ARG A 70 16.68 4.67 -0.12
CA ARG A 70 17.84 5.21 -0.86
C ARG A 70 17.60 5.25 -2.38
N ARG A 71 16.98 4.22 -2.94
CA ARG A 71 16.63 4.22 -4.38
C ARG A 71 15.61 5.30 -4.71
N LEU A 72 14.60 5.48 -3.87
CA LEU A 72 13.62 6.57 -4.02
C LEU A 72 14.26 7.95 -3.92
N ALA A 73 15.19 8.15 -2.97
CA ALA A 73 15.96 9.38 -2.85
C ALA A 73 16.82 9.67 -4.09
N ALA A 74 17.29 8.61 -4.77
CA ALA A 74 18.00 8.71 -6.05
C ALA A 74 17.06 8.89 -7.27
N GLY A 75 15.76 9.06 -7.06
CA GLY A 75 14.78 9.34 -8.11
C GLY A 75 14.12 8.12 -8.74
N ALA A 76 14.22 6.94 -8.12
CA ALA A 76 13.52 5.75 -8.61
C ALA A 76 11.99 5.98 -8.66
N GLU A 77 11.36 5.49 -9.73
CA GLU A 77 9.91 5.50 -9.89
C GLU A 77 9.25 4.40 -9.04
N ILE A 78 8.06 4.69 -8.53
CA ILE A 78 7.19 3.74 -7.83
C ILE A 78 6.17 3.17 -8.81
N GLU A 79 6.00 1.85 -8.80
CA GLU A 79 4.82 1.16 -9.30
C GLU A 79 3.88 0.87 -8.14
N VAL A 80 2.62 1.30 -8.24
CA VAL A 80 1.61 0.93 -7.25
C VAL A 80 1.19 -0.52 -7.49
N VAL A 81 1.21 -1.35 -6.44
CA VAL A 81 0.80 -2.77 -6.51
C VAL A 81 -0.22 -3.12 -5.43
N THR A 82 -0.93 -4.24 -5.63
CA THR A 82 -1.80 -4.86 -4.62
C THR A 82 -1.05 -5.94 -3.86
N GLY A 83 -1.29 -6.06 -2.55
CA GLY A 83 -0.70 -7.10 -1.72
C GLY A 83 0.72 -6.76 -1.24
N PRO A 84 1.49 -7.75 -0.77
CA PRO A 84 2.87 -7.53 -0.35
C PRO A 84 3.73 -6.98 -1.50
N ASP A 85 4.68 -6.11 -1.16
CA ASP A 85 5.47 -5.35 -2.12
C ASP A 85 6.98 -5.52 -1.88
N ASP A 86 7.81 -4.69 -2.52
CA ASP A 86 9.27 -4.80 -2.40
C ASP A 86 9.78 -4.53 -0.98
N ILE A 87 9.05 -3.77 -0.14
CA ILE A 87 9.39 -3.56 1.27
C ILE A 87 9.11 -4.82 2.09
N CYS A 88 8.04 -5.56 1.76
CA CYS A 88 7.64 -6.78 2.47
C CYS A 88 8.61 -7.95 2.29
N ALA A 89 9.42 -7.98 1.21
CA ALA A 89 10.17 -9.16 0.77
C ALA A 89 10.89 -9.95 1.89
N PRO A 90 11.65 -9.32 2.82
CA PRO A 90 12.30 -10.07 3.91
C PRO A 90 11.30 -10.79 4.83
N LEU A 91 10.19 -10.15 5.19
CA LEU A 91 9.21 -10.73 6.11
C LEU A 91 8.52 -11.97 5.53
N LEU A 92 8.36 -12.02 4.21
CA LEU A 92 7.73 -13.15 3.54
C LEU A 92 8.63 -14.40 3.53
N VAL A 93 9.93 -14.21 3.64
CA VAL A 93 10.91 -15.29 3.81
C VAL A 93 11.06 -15.66 5.29
N GLU A 94 11.05 -14.65 6.17
CA GLU A 94 11.32 -14.82 7.60
C GLU A 94 10.11 -15.36 8.40
N GLN A 95 8.88 -15.24 7.90
CA GLN A 95 7.66 -15.58 8.65
C GLN A 95 6.71 -16.44 7.82
N GLU A 96 6.15 -17.48 8.45
CA GLU A 96 5.11 -18.32 7.84
C GLU A 96 3.78 -17.57 7.64
N GLN A 97 3.46 -16.64 8.54
CA GLN A 97 2.21 -15.85 8.52
C GLN A 97 2.51 -14.35 8.64
N PRO A 98 3.10 -13.74 7.60
CA PRO A 98 3.49 -12.35 7.66
C PRO A 98 2.27 -11.43 7.68
N HIS A 99 2.33 -10.36 8.47
CA HIS A 99 1.20 -9.43 8.65
C HIS A 99 0.72 -8.80 7.34
N CYS A 100 1.57 -8.77 6.30
CA CYS A 100 1.31 -8.15 5.02
C CYS A 100 0.09 -8.74 4.29
N HIS A 101 -0.34 -9.95 4.63
CA HIS A 101 -1.53 -10.62 4.07
C HIS A 101 -2.82 -10.36 4.86
N ARG A 102 -2.77 -9.70 6.02
CA ARG A 102 -3.97 -9.46 6.84
C ARG A 102 -4.91 -8.50 6.12
N GLU A 103 -6.21 -8.77 6.19
CA GLU A 103 -7.28 -7.91 5.64
C GLU A 103 -7.20 -6.48 6.17
N SER A 104 -6.85 -6.31 7.45
CA SER A 104 -6.61 -5.00 8.06
C SER A 104 -5.54 -4.18 7.30
N VAL A 105 -4.53 -4.82 6.73
CA VAL A 105 -3.48 -4.13 5.95
C VAL A 105 -3.97 -3.78 4.56
N THR A 106 -4.79 -4.64 3.94
CA THR A 106 -5.48 -4.31 2.67
C THR A 106 -6.41 -3.10 2.83
N ALA A 107 -7.19 -3.03 3.92
CA ALA A 107 -8.03 -1.88 4.21
C ALA A 107 -7.23 -0.57 4.39
N ARG A 108 -5.99 -0.66 4.91
CA ARG A 108 -5.07 0.50 4.98
C ARG A 108 -4.60 0.93 3.60
N ASP A 109 -4.34 -0.02 2.70
CA ASP A 109 -4.00 0.32 1.31
C ASP A 109 -5.12 1.08 0.63
N ASP A 110 -6.36 0.58 0.72
CA ASP A 110 -7.51 1.21 0.07
C ASP A 110 -7.69 2.65 0.57
N ARG A 111 -7.54 2.85 1.88
CA ARG A 111 -7.61 4.18 2.47
C ARG A 111 -6.46 5.08 2.04
N ALA A 112 -5.23 4.57 2.06
CA ALA A 112 -4.04 5.33 1.64
C ALA A 112 -4.13 5.70 0.15
N ALA A 113 -4.57 4.78 -0.70
CA ALA A 113 -4.75 5.01 -2.12
C ALA A 113 -5.75 6.14 -2.37
N ALA A 114 -6.93 6.09 -1.74
CA ALA A 114 -7.95 7.12 -1.87
C ALA A 114 -7.46 8.49 -1.38
N ASP A 115 -6.80 8.54 -0.22
CA ASP A 115 -6.32 9.79 0.38
C ASP A 115 -5.18 10.41 -0.46
N VAL A 116 -4.22 9.60 -0.93
CA VAL A 116 -3.11 10.07 -1.79
C VAL A 116 -3.63 10.48 -3.16
N ALA A 117 -4.57 9.74 -3.75
CA ALA A 117 -5.14 10.07 -5.04
C ALA A 117 -5.85 11.44 -5.01
N ARG A 118 -6.63 11.68 -3.96
CA ARG A 118 -7.27 12.99 -3.73
C ARG A 118 -6.25 14.09 -3.49
N LEU A 119 -5.17 13.84 -2.76
CA LEU A 119 -4.16 14.86 -2.50
C LEU A 119 -3.39 15.25 -3.77
N LEU A 120 -2.91 14.25 -4.52
CA LEU A 120 -2.06 14.47 -5.69
C LEU A 120 -2.84 14.67 -6.99
N GLN A 121 -4.18 14.62 -6.92
CA GLN A 121 -5.07 14.70 -8.09
C GLN A 121 -4.66 13.72 -9.21
N THR A 122 -4.23 12.52 -8.80
CA THR A 122 -3.69 11.48 -9.69
C THR A 122 -4.22 10.11 -9.23
N PRO A 123 -4.66 9.22 -10.12
CA PRO A 123 -5.09 7.88 -9.72
C PRO A 123 -3.98 7.09 -9.01
N ILE A 124 -4.30 6.47 -7.87
CA ILE A 124 -3.42 5.56 -7.13
C ILE A 124 -4.08 4.18 -7.15
N GLN A 125 -3.69 3.36 -8.11
CA GLN A 125 -4.26 2.04 -8.37
C GLN A 125 -3.19 1.13 -8.96
N PRO A 126 -3.35 -0.20 -8.96
CA PRO A 126 -2.34 -1.12 -9.48
C PRO A 126 -1.85 -0.75 -10.89
N GLY A 127 -0.53 -0.74 -11.07
CA GLY A 127 0.14 -0.31 -12.31
C GLY A 127 0.33 1.20 -12.46
N ALA A 128 -0.25 2.03 -11.57
CA ALA A 128 0.02 3.47 -11.57
C ALA A 128 1.49 3.76 -11.27
N ARG A 129 2.03 4.78 -11.93
CA ARG A 129 3.43 5.20 -11.81
C ARG A 129 3.52 6.51 -11.02
N LEU A 130 4.40 6.55 -10.03
CA LEU A 130 4.61 7.71 -9.17
C LEU A 130 6.10 7.99 -8.97
N VAL A 131 6.53 9.20 -9.30
CA VAL A 131 7.86 9.72 -8.90
C VAL A 131 7.68 10.68 -7.74
N LEU A 132 8.43 10.47 -6.65
CA LEU A 132 8.45 11.35 -5.48
C LEU A 132 9.40 12.53 -5.71
N THR A 133 8.95 13.49 -6.53
CA THR A 133 9.65 14.77 -6.66
C THR A 133 9.68 15.51 -5.32
N ALA A 134 10.60 16.47 -5.17
CA ALA A 134 10.65 17.31 -3.97
C ALA A 134 9.30 17.99 -3.66
N GLU A 135 8.58 18.43 -4.69
CA GLU A 135 7.23 19.01 -4.55
C GLU A 135 6.22 17.99 -4.02
N ARG A 136 6.12 16.81 -4.66
CA ARG A 136 5.19 15.77 -4.22
C ARG A 136 5.50 15.28 -2.81
N LEU A 137 6.78 15.14 -2.48
CA LEU A 137 7.22 14.74 -1.15
C LEU A 137 6.83 15.80 -0.11
N ARG A 138 6.98 17.10 -0.41
CA ARG A 138 6.49 18.20 0.45
C ARG A 138 4.97 18.15 0.63
N GLN A 139 4.20 17.97 -0.45
CA GLN A 139 2.74 17.85 -0.39
C GLN A 139 2.30 16.69 0.50
N LEU A 140 2.87 15.50 0.28
CA LEU A 140 2.60 14.29 1.07
C LEU A 140 2.93 14.50 2.54
N ARG A 141 4.11 15.06 2.85
CA ARG A 141 4.53 15.35 4.23
C ARG A 141 3.63 16.35 4.93
N ASN A 142 3.26 17.45 4.26
CA ASN A 142 2.36 18.45 4.82
C ASN A 142 0.99 17.85 5.12
N ALA A 143 0.42 17.08 4.19
CA ALA A 143 -0.87 16.42 4.39
C ALA A 143 -0.82 15.30 5.42
N TYR A 144 0.32 14.61 5.57
CA TYR A 144 0.52 13.63 6.63
C TYR A 144 0.57 14.28 8.01
N ALA A 145 1.35 15.36 8.15
CA ALA A 145 1.48 16.12 9.40
C ALA A 145 0.16 16.78 9.81
N ALA A 146 -0.59 17.33 8.86
CA ALA A 146 -1.91 17.91 9.12
C ALA A 146 -2.99 16.88 9.46
N GLY A 147 -2.76 15.58 9.20
CA GLY A 147 -3.69 14.50 9.54
C GLY A 147 -4.49 13.85 8.40
N PRO A 148 -4.81 14.49 7.26
CA PRO A 148 -5.61 13.88 6.20
C PRO A 148 -5.15 12.51 5.68
N LEU A 149 -3.83 12.22 5.70
CA LEU A 149 -3.30 10.92 5.27
C LEU A 149 -3.21 9.88 6.40
N ARG A 150 -3.46 10.26 7.66
CA ARG A 150 -3.29 9.38 8.83
C ARG A 150 -4.44 8.39 9.03
N GLY A 151 -5.53 8.49 8.28
CA GLY A 151 -6.64 7.54 8.36
C GLY A 151 -6.20 6.09 8.11
N ALA A 152 -5.28 5.90 7.16
CA ALA A 152 -4.68 4.59 6.87
C ALA A 152 -3.73 4.08 7.97
N CYS A 153 -3.34 4.90 8.94
CA CYS A 153 -2.44 4.50 10.03
C CYS A 153 -3.20 3.94 11.25
N SER A 154 -4.53 3.89 11.22
CA SER A 154 -5.33 3.41 12.35
C SER A 154 -4.98 1.96 12.72
N GLY A 155 -4.70 1.74 14.02
CA GLY A 155 -4.27 0.46 14.59
C GLY A 155 -2.88 -0.01 14.14
N CYS A 156 -2.06 0.85 13.54
CA CYS A 156 -0.69 0.52 13.16
C CYS A 156 0.23 0.65 14.37
N ASP A 157 1.06 -0.37 14.63
CA ASP A 157 2.00 -0.37 15.77
C ASP A 157 3.00 0.79 15.75
N TRP A 158 3.22 1.39 14.57
CA TRP A 158 4.16 2.49 14.37
C TRP A 158 3.48 3.87 14.35
N SER A 159 2.17 3.98 14.53
CA SER A 159 1.43 5.25 14.34
C SER A 159 1.97 6.38 15.20
N ASP A 160 2.32 6.08 16.46
CA ASP A 160 2.77 7.08 17.41
C ASP A 160 4.19 7.56 17.10
N LEU A 161 5.07 6.64 16.68
CA LEU A 161 6.40 7.00 16.20
C LEU A 161 6.31 7.89 14.95
N CYS A 162 5.47 7.50 13.98
CA CYS A 162 5.28 8.27 12.76
C CYS A 162 4.69 9.67 13.05
N ALA A 163 3.77 9.77 14.02
CA ALA A 163 3.24 11.05 14.47
C ALA A 163 4.31 11.93 15.11
N ALA A 164 5.17 11.36 15.97
CA ALA A 164 6.29 12.09 16.56
C ALA A 164 7.27 12.62 15.50
N VAL A 165 7.59 11.81 14.48
CA VAL A 165 8.43 12.23 13.35
C VAL A 165 7.79 13.38 12.57
N ALA A 166 6.49 13.28 12.27
CA ALA A 166 5.76 14.33 11.56
C ALA A 166 5.72 15.64 12.37
N ASN A 167 5.49 15.56 13.69
CA ASN A 167 5.51 16.72 14.58
C ASN A 167 6.89 17.35 14.70
N ALA A 168 7.96 16.56 14.58
CA ALA A 168 9.34 17.02 14.52
C ALA A 168 9.76 17.52 13.12
N GLY A 169 8.81 17.78 12.21
CA GLY A 169 9.11 18.27 10.87
C GLY A 169 9.85 17.27 9.99
N PHE A 170 9.64 15.96 10.22
CA PHE A 170 10.32 14.86 9.55
C PHE A 170 11.84 14.84 9.79
N SER A 171 12.30 15.47 10.87
CA SER A 171 13.70 15.40 11.29
C SER A 171 14.15 13.96 11.51
N GLY A 172 15.31 13.62 10.94
CA GLY A 172 15.88 12.27 11.00
C GLY A 172 15.25 11.23 10.08
N ALA A 173 14.17 11.55 9.35
CA ALA A 173 13.58 10.62 8.38
C ALA A 173 14.60 10.27 7.29
N VAL A 174 14.77 9.00 6.95
CA VAL A 174 15.82 8.57 6.00
C VAL A 174 15.60 9.15 4.59
N LEU A 175 14.34 9.30 4.17
CA LEU A 175 14.00 9.94 2.90
C LEU A 175 14.14 11.46 3.04
N GLN A 176 15.21 12.04 2.51
CA GLN A 176 15.40 13.49 2.51
C GLN A 176 14.69 14.14 1.32
N ILE A 177 14.21 15.37 1.50
CA ILE A 177 13.77 16.19 0.36
C ILE A 177 15.05 16.70 -0.31
N PRO A 178 15.26 16.41 -1.61
CA PRO A 178 16.41 16.94 -2.36
C PRO A 178 16.41 18.47 -2.43
#